data_AF-A0A1J3K004-F1
#
_entry.id   AF-A0A1J3K004-F1
#
_cell.length_a   1.000
_cell.length_b   1.000
_cell.length_c   1.000
_cell.angle_alpha   90.00
_cell.angle_beta   90.00
_cell.angle_gamma   90.00
#
_symmetry.space_group_name_H-M   'P 1'
#
loop_
_entity.id
_entity.type
_entity.pdbx_description
1 polymer ?
#
loop_
_entity_poly.entity_id
_entity_poly.type
_entity_poly.pdbx_seq_one_letter_code
_entity_poly.pdbx_strand_id
1 'polypeptide(L)'
;LSMIFPSHFGNKYEYHNRKFNMAMRLVKLYEPYLLYKGIFDDRNLETLRIKNAAKEMDKRFGFNPKSIDWEDYFMNTHIHGLIKHVL
;
A
#
# COMPACT_ATOMS: atom_id res chain seq x y z
N LEU A 1 -18.34 -17.98 37.78
CA LEU A 1 -18.12 -19.00 36.73
C LEU A 1 -16.95 -18.55 35.88
N SER A 2 -15.75 -19.05 36.16
CA SER A 2 -14.59 -18.81 35.30
C SER A 2 -14.80 -19.60 34.00
N MET A 3 -15.04 -18.90 32.89
CA MET A 3 -14.97 -19.52 31.57
C MET A 3 -13.51 -19.88 31.30
N ILE A 4 -13.13 -21.11 31.63
CA ILE A 4 -11.87 -21.69 31.17
C ILE A 4 -12.08 -22.02 29.69
N PHE A 5 -11.73 -21.07 28.83
CA PHE A 5 -11.64 -21.31 27.40
C PHE A 5 -10.52 -22.34 27.16
N PRO A 6 -10.77 -23.43 26.40
CA PRO A 6 -9.69 -24.32 26.01
C PRO A 6 -8.61 -23.50 25.31
N SER A 7 -7.36 -23.67 25.71
CA SER A 7 -6.20 -22.93 25.19
C SER A 7 -6.14 -22.91 23.65
N HIS A 8 -6.68 -23.93 23.01
CA HIS A 8 -6.81 -24.04 21.55
C HIS A 8 -7.75 -22.97 20.94
N PHE A 9 -8.89 -22.65 21.58
CA PHE A 9 -9.79 -21.58 21.14
C PHE A 9 -9.22 -20.19 21.46
N GLY A 10 -8.53 -20.05 22.60
CA GLY A 10 -7.85 -18.81 22.97
C GLY A 10 -6.78 -18.40 21.95
N ASN A 11 -5.96 -19.36 21.50
CA ASN A 11 -4.91 -19.13 20.50
C ASN A 11 -5.50 -18.77 19.12
N LYS A 12 -6.57 -19.47 18.68
CA LYS A 12 -7.26 -19.13 17.42
C LYS A 12 -7.86 -17.73 17.46
N TYR A 13 -8.52 -17.36 18.55
CA TYR A 13 -9.08 -16.02 18.74
C TYR A 13 -7.98 -14.96 18.71
N GLU A 14 -6.89 -15.16 19.45
CA GLU A 14 -5.77 -14.23 19.48
C GLU A 14 -5.14 -14.02 18.09
N TYR A 15 -4.96 -15.11 17.33
CA TYR A 15 -4.45 -15.04 15.96
C TYR A 15 -5.35 -14.19 15.04
N HIS A 16 -6.67 -14.42 15.06
CA HIS A 16 -7.60 -13.64 14.26
C HIS A 16 -7.66 -12.18 14.71
N ASN A 17 -7.61 -11.93 16.03
CA ASN A 17 -7.59 -10.58 16.59
C ASN A 17 -6.33 -9.80 16.15
N ARG A 18 -5.15 -10.45 16.15
CA ARG A 18 -3.91 -9.85 15.62
C ARG A 18 -4.04 -9.48 14.14
N LYS A 19 -4.57 -10.37 13.31
CA LYS A 19 -4.83 -10.11 11.88
C LYS A 19 -5.81 -8.95 11.67
N PHE A 20 -6.90 -8.91 12.42
CA PHE A 20 -7.89 -7.84 12.35
C PHE A 20 -7.28 -6.48 12.72
N ASN A 21 -6.51 -6.42 13.81
CA ASN A 21 -5.85 -5.20 14.24
C ASN A 21 -4.84 -4.69 13.20
N MET A 22 -4.12 -5.60 12.54
CA MET A 22 -3.20 -5.24 11.45
C MET A 22 -3.93 -4.66 10.24
N ALA A 23 -5.05 -5.27 9.82
CA ALA A 23 -5.90 -4.73 8.77
C ALA A 23 -6.45 -3.34 9.14
N MET A 24 -6.86 -3.13 10.39
CA MET A 24 -7.35 -1.83 10.86
C MET A 24 -6.28 -0.74 10.84
N ARG A 25 -5.02 -1.09 11.15
CA ARG A 25 -3.88 -0.15 11.02
C ARG A 25 -3.64 0.23 9.57
N LEU A 26 -3.71 -0.71 8.64
CA LEU A 26 -3.60 -0.42 7.20
C LEU A 26 -4.71 0.52 6.73
N VAL A 27 -5.96 0.28 7.14
CA VAL A 27 -7.09 1.17 6.79
C VAL A 27 -6.82 2.60 7.26
N LYS A 28 -6.42 2.79 8.52
CA LYS A 28 -6.09 4.11 9.06
C LYS A 28 -4.91 4.79 8.35
N LEU A 29 -3.90 4.01 7.96
CA LEU A 29 -2.73 4.52 7.23
C LEU A 29 -3.13 5.04 5.84
N TYR A 30 -4.04 4.34 5.15
CA TYR A 30 -4.48 4.72 3.81
C TYR A 30 -5.66 5.70 3.79
N GLU A 31 -6.35 5.87 4.92
CA GLU A 31 -7.47 6.81 5.09
C GLU A 31 -7.21 8.20 4.47
N PRO A 32 -6.10 8.91 4.75
CA PRO A 32 -5.85 10.24 4.19
C PRO A 32 -5.57 10.24 2.68
N TYR A 33 -5.34 9.08 2.06
CA TYR A 33 -5.11 8.97 0.61
C TYR A 33 -6.38 8.53 -0.11
N LEU A 34 -7.16 7.61 0.47
CA LEU A 34 -8.38 7.07 -0.14
C LEU A 34 -9.61 7.93 0.11
N LEU A 35 -9.70 8.58 1.27
CA LEU A 35 -10.88 9.38 1.66
C LEU A 35 -10.70 10.89 1.45
N TYR A 36 -9.52 11.31 0.95
CA TYR A 36 -9.29 12.70 0.63
C TYR A 36 -10.15 13.11 -0.57
N LYS A 37 -10.94 14.17 -0.39
CA LYS A 37 -11.86 14.65 -1.42
C LYS A 37 -11.20 15.52 -2.49
N GLY A 38 -9.92 15.82 -2.34
CA GLY A 38 -9.16 16.54 -3.35
C GLY A 38 -8.64 15.62 -4.44
N ILE A 39 -8.54 16.15 -5.66
CA ILE A 39 -7.89 15.47 -6.77
C ILE A 39 -6.44 15.91 -6.81
N PHE A 40 -5.52 14.95 -6.84
CA PHE A 40 -4.11 15.22 -7.05
C PHE A 40 -3.87 15.35 -8.56
N ASP A 41 -3.53 16.56 -8.98
CA ASP A 41 -3.22 16.87 -10.37
C ASP A 41 -1.75 16.53 -10.67
N ASP A 42 -1.53 15.76 -11.73
CA ASP A 42 -0.22 15.30 -12.18
C ASP A 42 0.26 16.02 -13.45
N ARG A 43 -0.36 17.14 -13.85
CA ARG A 43 0.01 17.93 -15.06
C ARG A 43 1.51 18.20 -15.19
N ASN A 44 2.21 18.49 -14.11
CA ASN A 44 3.66 18.73 -14.12
C ASN A 44 4.44 17.46 -14.47
N LEU A 45 4.03 16.32 -13.92
CA LEU A 45 4.62 15.01 -14.20
C LEU A 45 4.35 14.61 -15.65
N GLU A 46 3.13 14.83 -16.14
CA GLU A 46 2.77 14.55 -17.52
C GLU A 46 3.57 15.41 -18.51
N THR A 47 3.74 16.70 -18.19
CA THR A 47 4.60 17.61 -18.97
C THR A 47 6.04 17.13 -19.02
N LEU A 48 6.58 16.67 -17.88
CA LEU A 48 7.93 16.12 -17.80
C LEU A 48 8.06 14.82 -18.63
N ARG A 49 7.05 13.95 -18.56
CA ARG A 49 6.99 12.70 -19.33
C ARG A 49 7.03 12.97 -20.84
N ILE A 50 6.21 13.89 -21.34
CA ILE A 50 6.18 14.26 -22.76
C ILE A 50 7.54 14.82 -23.20
N LYS A 51 8.13 15.73 -22.41
CA LYS A 51 9.46 16.32 -22.71
C LYS A 51 10.57 15.28 -22.74
N ASN A 52 10.52 14.27 -21.88
CA ASN A 52 11.52 13.20 -21.84
C ASN A 52 11.34 12.19 -22.97
N ALA A 53 10.09 11.86 -23.33
CA ALA A 53 9.78 11.02 -24.49
C ALA A 53 10.29 11.65 -25.79
N ALA A 54 10.08 12.95 -25.98
CA ALA A 54 10.58 13.70 -27.16
C ALA A 54 12.11 13.72 -27.28
N LYS A 55 12.84 13.47 -26.18
CA LYS A 55 14.31 13.42 -26.14
C LYS A 55 14.87 11.99 -26.14
N GLU A 56 14.02 10.98 -26.33
CA GLU A 56 14.36 9.55 -26.16
C GLU A 56 14.94 9.21 -24.77
N MET A 57 14.73 10.07 -23.77
CA MET A 57 15.23 9.90 -22.41
C MET A 57 14.26 9.13 -21.52
N ASP A 58 13.14 8.66 -22.05
CA ASP A 58 12.08 7.98 -21.30
C ASP A 58 12.63 6.73 -20.57
N LYS A 59 13.51 5.97 -21.25
CA LYS A 59 14.20 4.80 -20.67
C LYS A 59 15.23 5.16 -19.58
N ARG A 60 15.69 6.42 -19.53
CA ARG A 60 16.77 6.85 -18.63
C ARG A 60 16.27 7.23 -17.26
N PHE A 61 15.01 7.66 -17.15
CA PHE A 61 14.47 8.15 -15.90
C PHE A 61 13.15 7.49 -15.46
N GLY A 62 12.55 6.62 -16.27
CA GLY A 62 11.45 5.74 -15.82
C GLY A 62 10.23 6.49 -15.26
N PHE A 63 9.93 7.67 -15.80
CA PHE A 63 8.86 8.54 -15.28
C PHE A 63 7.45 8.15 -15.72
N ASN A 64 7.27 6.98 -16.36
CA ASN A 64 5.95 6.54 -16.82
C ASN A 64 5.29 5.64 -15.76
N PRO A 65 4.36 6.14 -14.92
CA PRO A 65 3.67 5.32 -13.93
C PRO A 65 2.83 4.20 -14.57
N LYS A 66 2.46 4.31 -15.84
CA LYS A 66 1.76 3.24 -16.57
C LYS A 66 2.65 2.06 -16.93
N SER A 67 3.98 2.21 -16.82
CA SER A 67 4.92 1.11 -17.07
C SER A 67 5.15 0.22 -15.85
N ILE A 68 4.65 0.63 -14.68
CA ILE A 68 4.76 -0.15 -13.44
C ILE A 68 3.71 -1.25 -13.49
N ASP A 69 4.14 -2.49 -13.26
CA ASP A 69 3.24 -3.57 -12.86
C ASP A 69 2.78 -3.29 -11.43
N TRP A 70 1.63 -2.63 -11.32
CA TRP A 70 1.11 -2.20 -10.02
C TRP A 70 0.73 -3.39 -9.13
N GLU A 71 0.25 -4.49 -9.71
CA GLU A 71 -0.11 -5.68 -8.94
C GLU A 71 1.15 -6.29 -8.31
N ASP A 72 2.19 -6.52 -9.12
CA ASP A 72 3.47 -7.01 -8.62
C ASP A 72 4.10 -6.07 -7.58
N TYR A 73 4.12 -4.76 -7.88
CA TYR A 73 4.68 -3.77 -6.96
C TYR A 73 3.96 -3.77 -5.61
N PHE A 74 2.62 -3.75 -5.59
CA PHE A 74 1.88 -3.73 -4.33
C PHE A 74 2.08 -5.03 -3.54
N MET A 75 1.99 -6.17 -4.22
CA MET A 75 2.04 -7.48 -3.59
C MET A 75 3.44 -7.82 -3.09
N ASN A 76 4.49 -7.51 -3.87
CA ASN A 76 5.85 -8.00 -3.58
C ASN A 76 6.76 -6.92 -2.98
N THR A 77 6.45 -5.63 -3.15
CA THR A 77 7.31 -4.55 -2.65
C THR A 77 6.59 -3.68 -1.61
N HIS A 78 5.46 -3.07 -1.96
CA HIS A 78 4.87 -2.00 -1.16
C HIS A 78 4.30 -2.48 0.17
N ILE A 79 3.40 -3.47 0.15
CA ILE A 79 2.76 -3.98 1.37
C ILE A 79 3.81 -4.60 2.30
N HIS A 80 4.75 -5.38 1.75
CA HIS A 80 5.85 -5.95 2.52
C HIS A 80 6.73 -4.88 3.18
N GLY A 81 7.08 -3.83 2.43
CA GLY A 81 7.86 -2.70 2.95
C GLY A 81 7.13 -1.97 4.08
N LEU A 82 5.83 -1.71 3.90
CA LEU A 82 5.00 -1.09 4.93
C LEU A 82 4.93 -1.94 6.21
N ILE A 83 4.69 -3.24 6.06
CA ILE A 83 4.63 -4.15 7.21
C ILE A 83 5.98 -4.20 7.94
N LYS A 84 7.09 -4.15 7.22
CA LYS A 84 8.43 -4.27 7.81
C LYS A 84 8.92 -2.98 8.48
N HIS A 85 8.54 -1.83 7.94
CA HIS A 85 9.18 -0.55 8.31
C HIS A 85 8.23 0.47 8.94
N VAL A 86 6.91 0.27 8.86
CA VAL A 86 5.90 1.23 9.36
C VAL A 86 5.02 0.63 10.45
N LEU A 87 4.57 -0.63 10.29
CA LEU A 87 3.61 -1.29 11.20
C LEU A 87 4.27 -2.11 12.30
#